data_AF-A0AA38IZH3-F1
#
_entry.id   AF-A0AA38IZH3-F1
#
_cell.length_a   1.000
_cell.length_b   1.000
_cell.length_c   1.000
_cell.angle_alpha   90.00
_cell.angle_beta   90.00
_cell.angle_gamma   90.00
#
_symmetry.space_group_name_H-M   'P 1'
#
loop_
_entity.id
_entity.type
_entity.pdbx_description
1 polymer ?
#
loop_
_entity_poly.entity_id
_entity_poly.type
_entity_poly.pdbx_seq_one_letter_code
_entity_poly.pdbx_strand_id
1 'polypeptide(L)'
;MCSNKNFDWTRTIRTNTLMLHLVGLWPNSNENYELNLYTIYAFISVVVIMGGNNFFQVMNIFFVYNDLEALASTVFITITYVQTSVKMCFFMQNIGLFKKLLRSLNGTELEPKNEDQIEIVKPSLKFWKTVHAWFFSTAAVTTFTWSVIPLLSKSQCKQLPLAAWYPYNHTISPLYELTYLYQTVGVWYLAVANVHMDTLMVALMMYIAAQCDILCHNFRNFTNSNKKLHDVNRQIIDCVKLHRGILSFGQDSNKFFEMIIVLQFFTSTIILASTMFQLTLVKPVSKEGLLRIMYATGMTTQIFMYCWFGNEVEVKLRKTFFGLGRVKFEKGFDVLSTFVRSRK
;
A
#
# COMPACT_ATOMS: atom_id res chain seq x y z
N MET A 1 -3.08 -27.89 28.56
CA MET A 1 -3.52 -26.49 28.41
C MET A 1 -2.86 -25.92 27.17
N CYS A 2 -3.49 -26.05 26.00
CA CYS A 2 -3.01 -25.39 24.78
C CYS A 2 -3.34 -23.90 24.89
N SER A 3 -2.31 -23.06 24.94
CA SER A 3 -2.45 -21.61 24.81
C SER A 3 -3.22 -21.31 23.53
N ASN A 4 -4.43 -20.76 23.67
CA ASN A 4 -5.19 -20.15 22.57
C ASN A 4 -4.33 -18.98 22.07
N LYS A 5 -3.51 -19.20 21.05
CA LYS A 5 -2.82 -18.11 20.37
C LYS A 5 -3.84 -17.39 19.50
N ASN A 6 -4.37 -16.28 20.03
CA ASN A 6 -5.22 -15.35 19.30
C ASN A 6 -4.57 -15.00 17.94
N PHE A 7 -5.38 -14.94 16.89
CA PHE A 7 -4.90 -14.68 15.54
C PHE A 7 -4.57 -13.18 15.41
N ASP A 8 -3.32 -12.85 15.07
CA ASP A 8 -2.88 -11.45 14.96
C ASP A 8 -2.69 -11.03 13.50
N TRP A 9 -3.57 -10.15 13.03
CA TRP A 9 -3.54 -9.60 11.68
C TRP A 9 -2.31 -8.72 11.43
N THR A 10 -1.79 -8.05 12.47
CA THR A 10 -0.67 -7.09 12.35
C THR A 10 0.65 -7.77 12.03
N ARG A 11 0.79 -9.06 12.39
CA ARG A 11 1.96 -9.86 12.01
C ARG A 11 2.17 -9.95 10.50
N THR A 12 1.11 -9.81 9.71
CA THR A 12 1.21 -9.82 8.23
C THR A 12 1.98 -8.63 7.69
N ILE A 13 1.77 -7.44 8.26
CA ILE A 13 2.38 -6.18 7.82
C ILE A 13 3.62 -5.80 8.64
N ARG A 14 4.21 -6.73 9.41
CA ARG A 14 5.35 -6.44 10.27
C ARG A 14 6.56 -5.87 9.51
N THR A 15 6.81 -6.34 8.29
CA THR A 15 7.88 -5.78 7.46
C THR A 15 7.61 -4.31 7.13
N ASN A 16 6.37 -3.96 6.79
CA ASN A 16 5.99 -2.57 6.55
C ASN A 16 6.18 -1.68 7.77
N THR A 17 5.73 -2.13 8.94
CA THR A 17 5.84 -1.30 10.15
C THR A 17 7.31 -1.07 10.53
N LEU A 18 8.16 -2.09 10.40
CA LEU A 18 9.60 -1.96 10.65
C LEU A 18 10.27 -0.99 9.66
N MET A 19 9.99 -1.14 8.37
CA MET A 19 10.61 -0.30 7.33
C MET A 19 10.10 1.13 7.38
N LEU A 20 8.82 1.36 7.67
CA LEU A 20 8.28 2.70 7.89
C LEU A 20 8.79 3.32 9.17
N HIS A 21 9.04 2.52 10.21
CA HIS A 21 9.66 3.02 11.44
C HIS A 21 11.08 3.53 11.18
N LEU A 22 11.85 2.75 10.39
CA LEU A 22 13.20 3.07 9.96
C LEU A 22 13.28 4.39 9.18
N VAL A 23 12.26 4.75 8.41
CA VAL A 23 12.22 6.02 7.65
C VAL A 23 11.43 7.12 8.37
N GLY A 24 11.18 6.99 9.68
CA GLY A 24 10.51 8.05 10.45
C GLY A 24 9.00 8.16 10.23
N LEU A 25 8.37 7.23 9.51
CA LEU A 25 6.95 7.29 9.16
C LEU A 25 6.04 6.49 10.10
N TRP A 26 6.59 5.75 11.07
CA TRP A 26 5.81 4.91 11.98
C TRP A 26 6.18 5.16 13.45
N PRO A 27 5.46 6.03 14.19
CA PRO A 27 5.79 6.33 15.57
C PRO A 27 5.50 5.15 16.50
N ASN A 28 6.21 5.05 17.63
CA ASN A 28 5.99 4.00 18.63
C ASN A 28 4.72 4.21 19.47
N SER A 29 4.21 5.44 19.55
CA SER A 29 2.97 5.76 20.24
C SER A 29 1.78 4.98 19.65
N ASN A 30 0.75 4.69 20.44
CA ASN A 30 -0.44 3.98 19.95
C ASN A 30 -1.37 4.86 19.10
N GLU A 31 -1.13 6.18 19.11
CA GLU A 31 -1.94 7.18 18.42
C GLU A 31 -1.10 7.92 17.38
N ASN A 32 -0.97 9.24 17.54
CA ASN A 32 -0.27 10.14 16.64
C ASN A 32 1.17 10.39 17.12
N TYR A 33 1.94 11.14 16.34
CA TYR A 33 3.27 11.60 16.72
C TYR A 33 3.21 12.42 18.03
N GLU A 34 4.01 12.01 19.01
CA GLU A 34 4.17 12.70 20.30
C GLU A 34 5.50 13.47 20.29
N LEU A 35 5.67 14.48 21.14
CA LEU A 35 6.92 15.23 21.26
C LEU A 35 8.02 14.40 21.93
N ASN A 36 8.68 13.54 21.15
CA ASN A 36 9.79 12.69 21.58
C ASN A 36 10.93 12.71 20.54
N LEU A 37 12.07 12.10 20.89
CA LEU A 37 13.25 12.04 20.02
C LEU A 37 12.96 11.39 18.66
N TYR A 38 12.04 10.43 18.61
CA TYR A 38 11.64 9.79 17.35
C TYR A 38 10.91 10.76 16.42
N THR A 39 10.01 11.59 16.94
CA THR A 39 9.28 12.59 16.14
C THR A 39 10.22 13.69 15.63
N ILE A 40 11.22 14.08 16.43
CA ILE A 40 12.27 15.00 15.98
C ILE A 40 13.08 14.37 14.85
N TYR A 41 13.51 13.11 15.02
CA TYR A 41 14.19 12.35 13.99
C TYR A 41 13.36 12.25 12.70
N ALA A 42 12.08 11.89 12.80
CA ALA A 42 11.15 11.77 11.68
C ALA A 42 10.97 13.09 10.93
N PHE A 43 10.81 14.19 11.67
CA PHE A 43 10.68 15.52 11.08
C PHE A 43 11.96 15.91 10.32
N ILE A 44 13.12 15.73 10.95
CA ILE A 44 14.41 16.02 10.33
C ILE A 44 14.63 15.13 9.10
N SER A 45 14.34 13.83 9.17
CA SER A 45 14.53 12.91 8.04
C SER A 45 13.64 13.29 6.86
N VAL A 46 12.35 13.56 7.09
CA VAL A 46 11.42 13.97 6.04
C VAL A 46 11.85 15.32 5.43
N VAL A 47 12.15 16.33 6.25
CA VAL A 47 12.50 17.66 5.73
C VAL A 47 13.86 17.66 5.02
N VAL A 48 14.90 17.08 5.62
CA VAL A 48 16.26 17.13 5.06
C VAL A 48 16.40 16.19 3.87
N ILE A 49 15.92 14.94 3.98
CA ILE A 49 16.11 13.95 2.92
C ILE A 49 15.09 14.20 1.81
N MET A 50 13.79 14.19 2.10
CA MET A 50 12.77 14.37 1.06
C MET A 50 12.63 15.82 0.64
N GLY A 51 12.48 16.75 1.59
CA GLY A 51 12.32 18.18 1.28
C GLY A 51 13.51 18.77 0.52
N GLY A 52 14.74 18.44 0.94
CA GLY A 52 15.95 18.87 0.23
C GLY A 52 16.05 18.33 -1.19
N ASN A 53 15.81 17.02 -1.41
CA ASN A 53 15.82 16.44 -2.75
C ASN A 53 14.74 17.05 -3.65
N ASN A 54 13.52 17.26 -3.13
CA ASN A 54 12.46 17.96 -3.86
C ASN A 54 12.91 19.37 -4.28
N PHE A 55 13.50 20.14 -3.35
CA PHE A 55 13.95 21.50 -3.63
C PHE A 55 14.97 21.54 -4.77
N PHE A 56 16.02 20.72 -4.70
CA PHE A 56 17.07 20.69 -5.72
C PHE A 56 16.56 20.20 -7.09
N GLN A 57 15.62 19.25 -7.11
CA GLN A 57 14.99 18.75 -8.32
C GLN A 57 14.06 19.79 -8.97
N VAL A 58 13.22 20.46 -8.18
CA VAL A 58 12.33 21.53 -8.66
C VAL A 58 13.15 22.72 -9.18
N MET A 59 14.23 23.09 -8.48
CA MET A 59 15.12 24.14 -8.97
C MET A 59 15.76 23.75 -10.31
N ASN A 60 16.16 22.48 -10.48
CA ASN A 60 16.73 22.01 -11.74
C ASN A 60 15.80 22.24 -12.94
N ILE A 61 14.49 22.06 -12.78
CA ILE A 61 13.50 22.29 -13.85
C ILE A 61 13.61 23.72 -14.41
N PHE A 62 13.79 24.73 -13.57
CA PHE A 62 13.94 26.13 -14.02
C PHE A 62 15.23 26.39 -14.81
N PHE A 63 16.23 25.52 -14.69
CA PHE A 63 17.47 25.63 -15.46
C PHE A 63 17.44 24.81 -16.76
N VAL A 64 16.70 23.69 -16.80
CA VAL A 64 16.70 22.77 -17.94
C VAL A 64 15.44 22.86 -18.82
N TYR A 65 14.50 23.76 -18.53
CA TYR A 65 13.20 23.83 -19.24
C TYR A 65 13.28 24.03 -20.76
N ASN A 66 14.38 24.58 -21.26
CA ASN A 66 14.59 24.80 -22.70
C ASN A 66 14.99 23.52 -23.46
N ASP A 67 15.50 22.51 -22.75
CA ASP A 67 15.87 21.22 -23.33
C ASP A 67 14.78 20.19 -23.00
N LEU A 68 14.01 19.79 -24.00
CA LEU A 68 12.88 18.89 -23.82
C LEU A 68 13.29 17.51 -23.25
N GLU A 69 14.46 16.99 -23.63
CA GLU A 69 14.94 15.70 -23.15
C GLU A 69 15.39 15.78 -21.69
N ALA A 70 16.18 16.81 -21.36
CA ALA A 70 16.61 17.07 -19.98
C ALA A 70 15.44 17.44 -19.05
N LEU A 71 14.48 18.21 -19.55
CA LEU A 71 13.25 18.53 -18.84
C LEU A 71 12.43 17.28 -18.57
N ALA A 72 12.14 16.48 -19.59
CA ALA A 72 11.30 15.31 -19.43
C ALA A 72 11.96 14.24 -18.53
N SER A 73 13.30 14.14 -18.50
CA SER A 73 14.03 13.25 -17.59
C SER A 73 14.07 13.76 -16.13
N THR A 74 14.02 15.07 -15.92
CA THR A 74 13.94 15.68 -14.58
C THR A 74 12.51 15.63 -14.02
N VAL A 75 11.51 15.90 -14.87
CA VAL A 75 10.10 16.05 -14.45
C VAL A 75 9.52 14.77 -13.87
N PHE A 76 9.72 13.60 -14.48
CA PHE A 76 9.07 12.38 -13.96
C PHE A 76 9.59 11.99 -12.56
N ILE A 77 10.89 12.19 -12.31
CA ILE A 77 11.51 11.96 -11.00
C ILE A 77 11.00 12.99 -10.00
N THR A 78 10.96 14.27 -10.39
CA THR A 78 10.46 15.36 -9.54
C THR A 78 9.01 15.11 -9.12
N ILE A 79 8.14 14.73 -10.06
CA ILE A 79 6.73 14.39 -9.77
C ILE A 79 6.67 13.23 -8.78
N THR A 80 7.52 12.21 -8.91
CA THR A 80 7.57 11.09 -7.96
C THR A 80 7.93 11.55 -6.55
N TYR A 81 8.97 12.37 -6.41
CA TYR A 81 9.38 12.92 -5.12
C TYR A 81 8.28 13.78 -4.48
N VAL A 82 7.64 14.66 -5.27
CA VAL A 82 6.56 15.52 -4.78
C VAL A 82 5.36 14.67 -4.37
N GLN A 83 4.94 13.72 -5.20
CA GLN A 83 3.84 12.82 -4.90
C GLN A 83 4.09 12.02 -3.63
N THR A 84 5.27 11.42 -3.47
CA THR A 84 5.58 10.66 -2.26
C THR A 84 5.63 11.55 -1.02
N SER A 85 6.09 12.80 -1.14
CA SER A 85 6.10 13.76 -0.03
C SER A 85 4.67 14.11 0.41
N VAL A 86 3.78 14.38 -0.55
CA VAL A 86 2.36 14.63 -0.26
C VAL A 86 1.72 13.40 0.39
N LYS A 87 1.98 12.19 -0.12
CA LYS A 87 1.52 10.94 0.50
C LYS A 87 2.02 10.80 1.94
N MET A 88 3.30 11.07 2.20
CA MET A 88 3.86 11.02 3.55
C MET A 88 3.14 11.97 4.49
N CYS A 89 2.85 13.21 4.05
CA CYS A 89 2.10 14.17 4.85
C CYS A 89 0.71 13.63 5.22
N PHE A 90 -0.06 13.15 4.24
CA PHE A 90 -1.37 12.54 4.50
C PHE A 90 -1.27 11.31 5.41
N PHE A 91 -0.28 10.43 5.19
CA PHE A 91 -0.06 9.24 6.00
C PHE A 91 0.27 9.59 7.46
N MET A 92 1.18 10.55 7.67
CA MET A 92 1.60 10.99 9.00
C MET A 92 0.46 11.68 9.76
N GLN A 93 -0.35 12.49 9.08
CA GLN A 93 -1.54 13.14 9.68
C GLN A 93 -2.59 12.12 10.11
N ASN A 94 -2.74 11.02 9.36
CA ASN A 94 -3.79 10.02 9.58
C ASN A 94 -3.27 8.71 10.22
N ILE A 95 -2.01 8.68 10.69
CA ILE A 95 -1.41 7.45 11.24
C ILE A 95 -2.17 6.91 12.45
N GLY A 96 -2.73 7.79 13.29
CA GLY A 96 -3.56 7.38 14.42
C GLY A 96 -4.85 6.68 13.98
N LEU A 97 -5.47 7.12 12.88
CA LEU A 97 -6.62 6.42 12.28
C LEU A 97 -6.20 5.04 11.77
N PHE A 98 -5.07 4.94 11.08
CA PHE A 98 -4.54 3.65 10.61
C PHE A 98 -4.29 2.66 11.75
N LYS A 99 -3.67 3.12 12.85
CA LYS A 99 -3.46 2.27 14.03
C LYS A 99 -4.76 1.89 14.74
N LYS A 100 -5.77 2.76 14.73
CA LYS A 100 -7.12 2.43 15.22
C LYS A 100 -7.78 1.36 14.35
N LEU A 101 -7.66 1.43 13.02
CA LEU A 101 -8.12 0.39 12.10
C LEU A 101 -7.48 -0.97 12.42
N LEU A 102 -6.16 -1.03 12.55
CA LEU A 102 -5.46 -2.27 12.90
C LEU A 102 -5.92 -2.85 14.24
N ARG A 103 -6.17 -2.00 15.23
CA ARG A 103 -6.72 -2.43 16.53
C ARG A 103 -8.14 -2.97 16.39
N SER A 104 -8.99 -2.30 15.61
CA SER A 104 -10.35 -2.78 15.31
C SER A 104 -10.35 -4.14 14.63
N LEU A 105 -9.38 -4.39 13.74
CA LEU A 105 -9.24 -5.66 13.02
C LEU A 105 -8.86 -6.82 13.95
N ASN A 106 -8.05 -6.54 14.98
CA ASN A 106 -7.74 -7.49 16.07
C ASN A 106 -8.78 -7.47 17.19
N GLY A 107 -9.90 -6.75 17.03
CA GLY A 107 -11.00 -6.75 17.98
C GLY A 107 -11.84 -8.03 17.87
N THR A 108 -12.59 -8.34 18.92
CA THR A 108 -13.39 -9.58 19.06
C THR A 108 -14.42 -9.80 17.94
N GLU A 109 -14.83 -8.74 17.23
CA GLU A 109 -15.81 -8.83 16.15
C GLU A 109 -15.21 -9.30 14.83
N LEU A 110 -13.97 -8.92 14.53
CA LEU A 110 -13.26 -9.19 13.27
C LEU A 110 -12.18 -10.28 13.42
N GLU A 111 -11.95 -10.77 14.64
CA GLU A 111 -11.04 -11.88 14.87
C GLU A 111 -11.61 -13.21 14.34
N PRO A 112 -10.82 -13.99 13.57
CA PRO A 112 -11.17 -15.37 13.23
C PRO A 112 -11.37 -16.21 14.50
N LYS A 113 -12.53 -16.87 14.61
CA LYS A 113 -12.98 -17.57 15.84
C LYS A 113 -12.57 -19.04 15.89
N ASN A 114 -12.21 -19.64 14.77
CA ASN A 114 -11.92 -21.07 14.64
C ASN A 114 -10.91 -21.35 13.53
N GLU A 115 -10.36 -22.57 13.52
CA GLU A 115 -9.33 -22.98 12.56
C GLU A 115 -9.82 -22.86 11.12
N ASP A 116 -11.07 -23.23 10.83
CA ASP A 116 -11.69 -23.08 9.50
C ASP A 116 -11.63 -21.64 8.98
N GLN A 117 -11.98 -20.65 9.82
CA GLN A 117 -11.89 -19.22 9.45
C GLN A 117 -10.44 -18.78 9.23
N ILE A 118 -9.49 -19.31 10.00
CA ILE A 118 -8.07 -19.03 9.78
C ILE A 118 -7.63 -19.63 8.43
N GLU A 119 -8.07 -20.84 8.09
CA GLU A 119 -7.76 -21.46 6.79
C GLU A 119 -8.32 -20.70 5.60
N ILE A 120 -9.49 -20.08 5.74
CA ILE A 120 -10.10 -19.25 4.70
C ILE A 120 -9.26 -18.01 4.39
N VAL A 121 -8.66 -17.38 5.40
CA VAL A 121 -7.91 -16.12 5.20
C VAL A 121 -6.44 -16.35 4.82
N LYS A 122 -5.86 -17.51 5.17
CA LYS A 122 -4.46 -17.87 4.88
C LYS A 122 -4.05 -17.61 3.41
N PRO A 123 -4.83 -18.01 2.38
CA PRO A 123 -4.48 -17.76 0.97
C PRO A 123 -4.34 -16.28 0.64
N SER A 124 -5.28 -15.43 1.09
CA SER A 124 -5.23 -13.98 0.84
C SER A 124 -4.01 -13.32 1.50
N LEU A 125 -3.70 -13.72 2.73
CA LEU A 125 -2.50 -13.25 3.44
C LEU A 125 -1.21 -13.68 2.72
N LYS A 126 -1.14 -14.94 2.26
CA LYS A 126 0.02 -15.46 1.53
C LYS A 126 0.19 -14.74 0.20
N PHE A 127 -0.90 -14.55 -0.55
CA PHE A 127 -0.88 -13.84 -1.81
C PHE A 127 -0.39 -12.40 -1.64
N TRP A 128 -0.93 -11.66 -0.65
CA TRP A 128 -0.46 -10.32 -0.35
C TRP A 128 1.02 -10.28 0.02
N LYS A 129 1.51 -11.23 0.84
CA LYS A 129 2.94 -11.32 1.19
C LYS A 129 3.83 -11.56 -0.02
N THR A 130 3.40 -12.42 -0.94
CA THR A 130 4.13 -12.69 -2.18
C THR A 130 4.19 -11.42 -3.05
N VAL A 131 3.06 -10.74 -3.23
CA VAL A 131 2.98 -9.49 -4.00
C VAL A 131 3.85 -8.40 -3.36
N HIS A 132 3.77 -8.23 -2.04
CA HIS A 132 4.59 -7.30 -1.28
C HIS A 132 6.08 -7.59 -1.45
N ALA A 133 6.50 -8.85 -1.29
CA ALA A 133 7.90 -9.25 -1.44
C ALA A 133 8.39 -9.01 -2.88
N TRP A 134 7.60 -9.37 -3.89
CA TRP A 134 7.93 -9.11 -5.30
C TRP A 134 8.13 -7.60 -5.54
N PHE A 135 7.20 -6.77 -5.06
CA PHE A 135 7.24 -5.33 -5.32
C PHE A 135 8.41 -4.65 -4.59
N PHE A 136 8.66 -5.07 -3.35
CA PHE A 136 9.82 -4.60 -2.60
C PHE A 136 11.14 -5.02 -3.27
N SER A 137 11.26 -6.28 -3.73
CA SER A 137 12.47 -6.76 -4.40
C SER A 137 12.74 -6.03 -5.70
N THR A 138 11.72 -5.78 -6.53
CA THR A 138 11.92 -5.04 -7.79
C THR A 138 12.25 -3.57 -7.56
N ALA A 139 11.65 -2.93 -6.57
CA ALA A 139 12.04 -1.58 -6.16
C ALA A 139 13.48 -1.53 -5.63
N ALA A 140 13.89 -2.51 -4.81
CA ALA A 140 15.25 -2.60 -4.29
C ALA A 140 16.28 -2.81 -5.41
N VAL A 141 16.00 -3.70 -6.37
CA VAL A 141 16.89 -3.90 -7.53
C VAL A 141 16.97 -2.62 -8.36
N THR A 142 15.84 -1.99 -8.67
CA THR A 142 15.81 -0.75 -9.49
C THR A 142 16.63 0.36 -8.83
N THR A 143 16.41 0.61 -7.54
CA THR A 143 17.13 1.65 -6.79
C THR A 143 18.62 1.36 -6.65
N PHE A 144 18.98 0.10 -6.42
CA PHE A 144 20.37 -0.34 -6.38
C PHE A 144 21.05 -0.13 -7.74
N THR A 145 20.43 -0.58 -8.83
CA THR A 145 20.95 -0.43 -10.18
C THR A 145 21.09 1.06 -10.56
N TRP A 146 20.12 1.89 -10.20
CA TRP A 146 20.19 3.35 -10.40
C TRP A 146 21.39 3.98 -9.70
N SER A 147 21.71 3.50 -8.49
CA SER A 147 22.82 4.01 -7.68
C SER A 147 24.18 3.43 -8.08
N VAL A 148 24.23 2.38 -8.91
CA VAL A 148 25.48 1.71 -9.28
C VAL A 148 25.91 2.02 -10.71
N ILE A 149 24.96 2.12 -11.65
CA ILE A 149 25.25 2.37 -13.07
C ILE A 149 26.12 3.63 -13.28
N PRO A 150 25.84 4.78 -12.65
CA PRO A 150 26.68 5.98 -12.79
C PRO A 150 28.12 5.77 -12.31
N LEU A 151 28.35 4.95 -11.28
CA LEU A 151 29.71 4.62 -10.78
C LEU A 151 30.48 3.72 -11.74
N LEU A 152 29.76 2.87 -12.48
CA LEU A 152 30.34 1.96 -13.48
C LEU A 152 30.49 2.62 -14.86
N SER A 153 29.93 3.82 -15.04
CA SER A 153 30.11 4.61 -16.25
C SER A 153 31.56 5.08 -16.33
N LYS A 154 32.27 4.71 -17.39
CA LYS A 154 33.65 5.17 -17.65
C LYS A 154 33.68 6.60 -18.21
N SER A 155 32.69 7.44 -17.88
CA SER A 155 32.65 8.82 -18.35
C SER A 155 33.80 9.62 -17.73
N GLN A 156 34.47 10.44 -18.54
CA GLN A 156 35.53 11.34 -18.07
C GLN A 156 34.98 12.38 -17.06
N CYS A 157 33.68 12.65 -17.10
CA CYS A 157 32.98 13.50 -16.16
C CYS A 157 32.27 12.67 -15.09
N LYS A 158 32.45 13.05 -13.82
CA LYS A 158 31.71 12.51 -12.68
C LYS A 158 30.21 12.83 -12.86
N GLN A 159 29.35 11.81 -12.86
CA GLN A 159 27.90 11.95 -13.05
C GLN A 159 27.15 11.56 -11.78
N LEU A 160 26.26 12.45 -11.32
CA LEU A 160 25.35 12.16 -10.22
C LEU A 160 24.23 11.20 -10.67
N PRO A 161 23.67 10.38 -9.75
CA PRO A 161 22.55 9.48 -10.05
C PRO A 161 21.31 10.18 -10.58
N LEU A 162 21.05 11.39 -10.08
CA LEU A 162 19.92 12.21 -10.46
C LEU A 162 20.42 13.58 -10.91
N ALA A 163 19.92 14.03 -12.06
CA ALA A 163 20.09 15.42 -12.49
C ALA A 163 19.37 16.31 -11.47
N ALA A 164 20.11 17.21 -10.82
CA ALA A 164 19.59 18.15 -9.85
C ALA A 164 20.49 19.38 -9.79
N TRP A 165 19.92 20.53 -9.43
CA TRP A 165 20.68 21.75 -9.26
C TRP A 165 21.17 21.88 -7.81
N TYR A 166 22.44 22.24 -7.64
CA TYR A 166 23.03 22.53 -6.34
C TYR A 166 23.69 23.91 -6.36
N PRO A 167 23.57 24.71 -5.28
CA PRO A 167 24.19 26.04 -5.17
C PRO A 167 25.71 26.01 -4.99
N TYR A 168 26.35 24.86 -5.19
CA TYR A 168 27.78 24.62 -5.01
C TYR A 168 28.31 23.70 -6.12
N ASN A 169 29.62 23.72 -6.33
CA ASN A 169 30.25 22.89 -7.35
C ASN A 169 30.36 21.43 -6.88
N HIS A 170 29.37 20.63 -7.22
CA HIS A 170 29.27 19.20 -6.90
C HIS A 170 30.18 18.31 -7.76
N THR A 171 31.01 18.86 -8.66
CA THR A 171 31.96 18.07 -9.48
C THR A 171 33.31 17.85 -8.78
N ILE A 172 33.60 18.62 -7.73
CA ILE A 172 34.86 18.61 -6.98
C ILE A 172 34.74 17.71 -5.75
N SER A 173 35.81 16.98 -5.42
CA SER A 173 35.89 16.19 -4.19
C SER A 173 36.23 17.07 -2.98
N PRO A 174 35.61 16.90 -1.79
CA PRO A 174 34.71 15.81 -1.38
C PRO A 174 33.20 16.07 -1.63
N LEU A 175 32.83 17.23 -2.19
CA LEU A 175 31.42 17.62 -2.37
C LEU A 175 30.66 16.70 -3.31
N TYR A 176 31.33 16.17 -4.34
CA TYR A 176 30.76 15.15 -5.22
C TYR A 176 30.34 13.91 -4.43
N GLU A 177 31.25 13.34 -3.65
CA GLU A 177 31.00 12.10 -2.91
C GLU A 177 29.89 12.28 -1.85
N LEU A 178 29.86 13.44 -1.18
CA LEU A 178 28.79 13.80 -0.24
C LEU A 178 27.42 13.92 -0.93
N THR A 179 27.37 14.60 -2.08
CA THR A 179 26.13 14.78 -2.84
C THR A 179 25.64 13.46 -3.43
N TYR A 180 26.55 12.63 -3.90
CA TYR A 180 26.26 11.28 -4.38
C TYR A 180 25.62 10.43 -3.29
N LEU A 181 26.22 10.42 -2.09
CA LEU A 181 25.68 9.71 -0.94
C LEU A 181 24.31 10.24 -0.54
N TYR A 182 24.13 11.57 -0.51
CA TYR A 182 22.85 12.21 -0.22
C TYR A 182 21.74 11.79 -1.20
N GLN A 183 22.00 11.81 -2.51
CA GLN A 183 21.03 11.36 -3.50
C GLN A 183 20.73 9.86 -3.38
N THR A 184 21.75 9.03 -3.13
CA THR A 184 21.58 7.58 -2.95
C THR A 184 20.69 7.26 -1.76
N VAL A 185 20.94 7.92 -0.62
CA VAL A 185 20.08 7.81 0.58
C VAL A 185 18.68 8.32 0.29
N GLY A 186 18.55 9.43 -0.44
CA GLY A 186 17.27 9.99 -0.86
C GLY A 186 16.42 9.04 -1.71
N VAL A 187 17.03 8.42 -2.73
CA VAL A 187 16.35 7.45 -3.61
C VAL A 187 15.92 6.21 -2.82
N TRP A 188 16.77 5.70 -1.95
CA TRP A 188 16.42 4.56 -1.09
C TRP A 188 15.28 4.91 -0.13
N TYR A 189 15.34 6.07 0.52
CA TYR A 189 14.29 6.55 1.43
C TYR A 189 12.95 6.72 0.70
N LEU A 190 12.97 7.36 -0.48
CA LEU A 190 11.81 7.51 -1.36
C LEU A 190 11.17 6.16 -1.67
N ALA A 191 11.97 5.18 -2.09
CA ALA A 191 11.49 3.86 -2.49
C ALA A 191 10.88 3.09 -1.32
N VAL A 192 11.56 3.06 -0.16
CA VAL A 192 11.06 2.41 1.05
C VAL A 192 9.72 3.02 1.45
N ALA A 193 9.65 4.35 1.58
CA ALA A 193 8.44 5.01 1.98
C ALA A 193 7.28 4.78 1.00
N ASN A 194 7.53 4.92 -0.31
CA ASN A 194 6.50 4.73 -1.32
C ASN A 194 5.98 3.28 -1.34
N VAL A 195 6.86 2.29 -1.41
CA VAL A 195 6.50 0.86 -1.44
C VAL A 195 5.69 0.46 -0.21
N HIS A 196 6.14 0.87 0.98
CA HIS A 196 5.49 0.42 2.20
C HIS A 196 4.17 1.14 2.48
N MET A 197 4.02 2.42 2.13
CA MET A 197 2.72 3.11 2.20
C MET A 197 1.71 2.47 1.26
N ASP A 198 2.07 2.20 0.01
CA ASP A 198 1.14 1.61 -0.96
C ASP A 198 0.72 0.20 -0.58
N THR A 199 1.68 -0.63 -0.19
CA THR A 199 1.37 -2.01 0.19
C THR A 199 0.56 -2.11 1.49
N LEU A 200 0.65 -1.12 2.39
CA LEU A 200 -0.25 -1.03 3.55
C LEU A 200 -1.70 -0.72 3.13
N MET A 201 -1.92 0.16 2.16
CA MET A 201 -3.27 0.46 1.65
C MET A 201 -3.88 -0.78 1.00
N VAL A 202 -3.08 -1.48 0.19
CA VAL A 202 -3.45 -2.76 -0.41
C VAL A 202 -3.69 -3.83 0.66
N ALA A 203 -2.99 -3.80 1.80
CA ALA A 203 -3.24 -4.70 2.92
C ALA A 203 -4.62 -4.46 3.56
N LEU A 204 -5.05 -3.20 3.73
CA LEU A 204 -6.39 -2.88 4.23
C LEU A 204 -7.48 -3.44 3.30
N MET A 205 -7.31 -3.29 1.98
CA MET A 205 -8.23 -3.89 1.00
C MET A 205 -8.27 -5.42 1.13
N MET A 206 -7.10 -6.05 1.25
CA MET A 206 -7.01 -7.49 1.46
C MET A 206 -7.70 -7.93 2.75
N TYR A 207 -7.58 -7.18 3.85
CA TYR A 207 -8.28 -7.47 5.10
C TYR A 207 -9.80 -7.37 4.94
N ILE A 208 -10.31 -6.32 4.29
CA ILE A 208 -11.76 -6.19 3.98
C ILE A 208 -12.24 -7.42 3.19
N ALA A 209 -11.50 -7.78 2.14
CA ALA A 209 -11.79 -8.94 1.30
C ALA A 209 -11.80 -10.24 2.11
N ALA A 210 -10.80 -10.48 2.97
CA ALA A 210 -10.71 -11.67 3.82
C ALA A 210 -11.88 -11.76 4.82
N GLN A 211 -12.31 -10.63 5.39
CA GLN A 211 -13.47 -10.59 6.28
C GLN A 211 -14.78 -10.90 5.54
N CYS A 212 -14.90 -10.48 4.28
CA CYS A 212 -16.05 -10.85 3.44
C CYS A 212 -16.09 -12.36 3.16
N ASP A 213 -14.95 -13.02 3.02
CA ASP A 213 -14.86 -14.48 2.86
C ASP A 213 -15.30 -15.21 4.14
N ILE A 214 -14.87 -14.72 5.31
CA ILE A 214 -15.34 -15.24 6.62
C ILE A 214 -16.87 -15.12 6.71
N LEU A 215 -17.43 -13.97 6.36
CA LEU A 215 -18.88 -13.75 6.40
C LEU A 215 -19.62 -14.67 5.42
N CYS A 216 -19.13 -14.84 4.19
CA CYS A 216 -19.68 -15.79 3.22
C CYS A 216 -19.68 -17.22 3.75
N HIS A 217 -18.58 -17.64 4.38
CA HIS A 217 -18.46 -18.97 4.97
C HIS A 217 -19.45 -19.18 6.12
N ASN A 218 -19.61 -18.18 7.00
CA ASN A 218 -20.58 -18.24 8.08
C ASN A 218 -22.02 -18.40 7.56
N PHE A 219 -22.38 -17.71 6.46
CA PHE A 219 -23.69 -17.89 5.81
C PHE A 219 -23.87 -19.30 5.24
N ARG A 220 -22.87 -19.87 4.57
CA ARG A 220 -22.94 -21.22 4.01
C ARG A 220 -23.08 -22.29 5.09
N ASN A 221 -22.30 -22.18 6.15
CA ASN A 221 -22.36 -23.11 7.28
C ASN A 221 -23.68 -23.03 8.04
N PHE A 222 -24.29 -21.84 8.07
CA PHE A 222 -25.63 -21.66 8.60
C PHE A 222 -26.68 -22.42 7.76
N THR A 223 -26.72 -22.20 6.43
CA THR A 223 -27.72 -22.82 5.53
C THR A 223 -27.63 -24.34 5.49
N ASN A 224 -26.44 -24.92 5.58
CA ASN A 224 -26.24 -26.37 5.45
C ASN A 224 -26.47 -27.15 6.77
N SER A 225 -26.80 -26.47 7.88
CA SER A 225 -26.86 -27.10 9.20
C SER A 225 -28.29 -27.33 9.68
N ASN A 226 -28.64 -28.59 10.02
CA ASN A 226 -29.89 -28.97 10.71
C ASN A 226 -29.87 -28.53 12.20
N LYS A 227 -29.58 -27.25 12.47
CA LYS A 227 -29.49 -26.71 13.84
C LYS A 227 -30.84 -26.22 14.35
N LYS A 228 -31.02 -26.23 15.67
CA LYS A 228 -32.21 -25.69 16.34
C LYS A 228 -32.39 -24.21 16.00
N LEU A 229 -33.65 -23.75 15.91
CA LEU A 229 -34.02 -22.38 15.52
C LEU A 229 -33.35 -21.29 16.38
N HIS A 230 -33.12 -21.55 17.67
CA HIS A 230 -32.44 -20.63 18.59
C HIS A 230 -30.95 -20.42 18.23
N ASP A 231 -30.23 -21.49 17.89
CA ASP A 231 -28.82 -21.41 17.50
C ASP A 231 -28.63 -20.71 16.15
N VAL A 232 -29.63 -20.87 15.28
CA VAL A 232 -29.75 -20.18 14.00
C VAL A 232 -29.92 -18.67 14.19
N ASN A 233 -30.81 -18.24 15.09
CA ASN A 233 -31.01 -16.81 15.36
C ASN A 233 -29.75 -16.15 15.92
N ARG A 234 -29.04 -16.83 16.83
CA ARG A 234 -27.76 -16.34 17.36
C ARG A 234 -26.70 -16.18 16.26
N GLN A 235 -26.57 -17.16 15.37
CA GLN A 235 -25.62 -17.08 14.25
C GLN A 235 -25.94 -15.95 13.28
N ILE A 236 -27.22 -15.67 13.00
CA ILE A 236 -27.61 -14.52 12.17
C ILE A 236 -27.19 -13.21 12.83
N ILE A 237 -27.45 -13.06 14.13
CA ILE A 237 -27.05 -11.86 14.87
C ILE A 237 -25.54 -11.66 14.78
N ASP A 238 -24.76 -12.72 14.94
CA ASP A 238 -23.30 -12.68 14.81
C ASP A 238 -22.85 -12.30 13.39
N CYS A 239 -23.51 -12.82 12.35
CA CYS A 239 -23.25 -12.43 10.96
C CYS A 239 -23.60 -10.97 10.68
N VAL A 240 -24.71 -10.45 11.22
CA VAL A 240 -25.11 -9.05 11.07
C VAL A 240 -24.11 -8.13 11.78
N LYS A 241 -23.65 -8.50 12.98
CA LYS A 241 -22.59 -7.77 13.69
C LYS A 241 -21.30 -7.74 12.88
N LEU A 242 -20.84 -8.91 12.40
CA LEU A 242 -19.66 -9.01 11.55
C LEU A 242 -19.80 -8.15 10.27
N HIS A 243 -20.95 -8.21 9.60
CA HIS A 243 -21.21 -7.38 8.41
C HIS A 243 -21.13 -5.89 8.71
N ARG A 244 -21.72 -5.43 9.83
CA ARG A 244 -21.60 -4.04 10.30
C ARG A 244 -20.16 -3.66 10.58
N GLY A 245 -19.39 -4.54 11.23
CA GLY A 245 -17.97 -4.35 11.49
C GLY A 245 -17.16 -4.20 10.20
N ILE A 246 -17.42 -5.04 9.20
CA ILE A 246 -16.79 -4.96 7.86
C ILE A 246 -17.10 -3.64 7.18
N LEU A 247 -18.36 -3.20 7.20
CA LEU A 247 -18.77 -1.94 6.58
C LEU A 247 -18.11 -0.75 7.26
N SER A 248 -18.09 -0.71 8.60
CA SER A 248 -17.41 0.35 9.35
C SER A 248 -15.91 0.37 9.07
N PHE A 249 -15.25 -0.79 9.12
CA PHE A 249 -13.83 -0.93 8.82
C PHE A 249 -13.50 -0.50 7.39
N GLY A 250 -14.35 -0.87 6.42
CA GLY A 250 -14.20 -0.49 5.03
C GLY A 250 -14.37 1.02 4.80
N GLN A 251 -15.35 1.65 5.44
CA GLN A 251 -15.58 3.09 5.36
C GLN A 251 -14.40 3.89 5.95
N ASP A 252 -13.92 3.49 7.12
CA ASP A 252 -12.79 4.15 7.78
C ASP A 252 -11.47 3.91 7.01
N SER A 253 -11.30 2.72 6.43
CA SER A 253 -10.18 2.45 5.51
C SER A 253 -10.26 3.33 4.26
N ASN A 254 -11.43 3.49 3.66
CA ASN A 254 -11.61 4.35 2.49
C ASN A 254 -11.26 5.80 2.79
N LYS A 255 -11.77 6.36 3.89
CA LYS A 255 -11.41 7.73 4.34
C LYS A 255 -9.91 7.91 4.53
N PHE A 256 -9.20 6.88 4.99
CA PHE A 256 -7.76 6.93 5.18
C PHE A 256 -6.99 7.04 3.86
N PHE A 257 -7.37 6.28 2.82
CA PHE A 257 -6.58 6.20 1.59
C PHE A 257 -7.21 6.85 0.35
N GLU A 258 -8.45 7.34 0.38
CA GLU A 258 -9.14 7.83 -0.82
C GLU A 258 -8.35 8.93 -1.55
N MET A 259 -7.90 9.94 -0.81
CA MET A 259 -7.14 11.05 -1.38
C MET A 259 -5.76 10.60 -1.89
N ILE A 260 -5.15 9.62 -1.20
CA ILE A 260 -3.86 9.08 -1.58
C ILE A 260 -3.96 8.26 -2.86
N ILE A 261 -5.03 7.46 -3.03
CA ILE A 261 -5.29 6.70 -4.24
C ILE A 261 -5.58 7.64 -5.42
N VAL A 262 -6.42 8.67 -5.23
CA VAL A 262 -6.70 9.66 -6.28
C VAL A 262 -5.40 10.33 -6.75
N LEU A 263 -4.58 10.79 -5.80
CA LEU A 263 -3.27 11.37 -6.11
C LEU A 263 -2.40 10.36 -6.86
N GLN A 264 -2.35 9.12 -6.41
CA GLN A 264 -1.53 8.06 -7.00
C GLN A 264 -1.89 7.80 -8.47
N PHE A 265 -3.17 7.62 -8.78
CA PHE A 265 -3.60 7.34 -10.15
C PHE A 265 -3.30 8.54 -11.07
N PHE A 266 -3.59 9.75 -10.61
CA PHE A 266 -3.34 10.97 -11.39
C PHE A 266 -1.86 11.15 -11.73
N THR A 267 -0.98 11.07 -10.72
CA THR A 267 0.47 11.25 -10.93
C THR A 267 1.07 10.09 -11.70
N SER A 268 0.61 8.85 -11.47
CA SER A 268 1.07 7.68 -12.20
C SER A 268 0.82 7.79 -13.70
N THR A 269 -0.32 8.33 -14.13
CA THR A 269 -0.61 8.52 -15.56
C THR A 269 0.41 9.46 -16.20
N ILE A 270 0.72 10.59 -15.53
CA ILE A 270 1.71 11.55 -16.01
C ILE A 270 3.10 10.91 -16.04
N ILE A 271 3.50 10.26 -14.95
CA ILE A 271 4.79 9.57 -14.84
C ILE A 271 4.95 8.53 -15.95
N LEU A 272 3.97 7.64 -16.14
CA LEU A 272 4.03 6.60 -17.17
C LEU A 272 4.10 7.19 -18.58
N ALA A 273 3.32 8.24 -18.86
CA ALA A 273 3.38 8.93 -20.15
C ALA A 273 4.77 9.52 -20.40
N SER A 274 5.35 10.22 -19.41
CA SER A 274 6.70 10.76 -19.50
C SER A 274 7.76 9.67 -19.64
N THR A 275 7.65 8.57 -18.89
CA THR A 275 8.59 7.43 -18.99
C THR A 275 8.50 6.76 -20.36
N MET A 276 7.30 6.57 -20.91
CA MET A 276 7.11 6.00 -22.25
C MET A 276 7.72 6.89 -23.33
N PHE A 277 7.51 8.21 -23.26
CA PHE A 277 8.18 9.16 -24.16
C PHE A 277 9.70 9.04 -24.06
N GLN A 278 10.25 9.02 -22.83
CA GLN A 278 11.68 8.84 -22.59
C GLN A 278 12.19 7.50 -23.15
N LEU A 279 11.41 6.43 -23.12
CA LEU A 279 11.78 5.15 -23.74
C LEU A 279 11.91 5.24 -25.27
N THR A 280 11.21 6.16 -25.93
CA THR A 280 11.37 6.37 -27.39
C THR A 280 12.67 7.07 -27.77
N LEU A 281 13.31 7.76 -26.81
CA LEU A 281 14.55 8.51 -27.02
C LEU A 281 15.81 7.66 -26.81
N VAL A 282 15.68 6.48 -26.17
CA VAL A 282 16.81 5.61 -25.85
C VAL A 282 16.67 4.23 -26.49
N LYS A 283 17.80 3.60 -26.80
CA LYS A 283 17.79 2.20 -27.26
C LYS A 283 17.30 1.30 -26.11
N PRO A 284 16.31 0.40 -26.31
CA PRO A 284 15.74 -0.41 -25.23
C PRO A 284 16.77 -1.26 -24.45
N VAL A 285 17.79 -1.76 -25.14
CA VAL A 285 18.84 -2.63 -24.56
C VAL A 285 20.03 -1.82 -24.03
N SER A 286 19.97 -0.49 -24.04
CA SER A 286 20.97 0.36 -23.39
C SER A 286 20.79 0.37 -21.86
N LYS A 287 21.84 0.78 -21.13
CA LYS A 287 21.79 0.93 -19.66
C LYS A 287 20.63 1.85 -19.22
N GLU A 288 20.49 3.00 -19.89
CA GLU A 288 19.41 3.97 -19.66
C GLU A 288 18.03 3.41 -20.02
N GLY A 289 17.95 2.67 -21.14
CA GLY A 289 16.71 1.99 -21.56
C GLY A 289 16.24 0.96 -20.53
N LEU A 290 17.13 0.11 -20.02
CA LEU A 290 16.82 -0.89 -19.01
C LEU A 290 16.34 -0.27 -17.70
N LEU A 291 16.99 0.81 -17.23
CA LEU A 291 16.56 1.55 -16.03
C LEU A 291 15.13 2.10 -16.19
N ARG A 292 14.82 2.71 -17.34
CA ARG A 292 13.48 3.25 -17.64
C ARG A 292 12.43 2.14 -17.74
N ILE A 293 12.77 0.97 -18.29
CA ILE A 293 11.88 -0.21 -18.35
C ILE A 293 11.61 -0.75 -16.93
N MET A 294 12.64 -0.88 -16.10
CA MET A 294 12.49 -1.34 -14.71
C MET A 294 11.58 -0.39 -13.93
N TYR A 295 11.79 0.92 -14.08
CA TYR A 295 10.96 1.94 -13.46
C TYR A 295 9.50 1.88 -13.95
N ALA A 296 9.27 1.82 -15.27
CA ALA A 296 7.92 1.68 -15.85
C ALA A 296 7.20 0.41 -15.36
N THR A 297 7.93 -0.70 -15.24
CA THR A 297 7.41 -1.96 -14.71
C THR A 297 6.98 -1.79 -13.25
N GLY A 298 7.83 -1.17 -12.41
CA GLY A 298 7.50 -0.87 -11.02
C GLY A 298 6.24 -0.02 -10.87
N MET A 299 6.13 1.07 -11.63
CA MET A 299 4.94 1.94 -11.64
C MET A 299 3.69 1.21 -12.11
N THR A 300 3.81 0.36 -13.14
CA THR A 300 2.69 -0.45 -13.63
C THR A 300 2.24 -1.47 -12.59
N THR A 301 3.17 -2.15 -11.92
CA THR A 301 2.86 -3.06 -10.81
C THR A 301 2.16 -2.31 -9.67
N GLN A 302 2.63 -1.11 -9.33
CA GLN A 302 2.02 -0.27 -8.30
C GLN A 302 0.53 -0.01 -8.55
N ILE A 303 0.18 0.43 -9.76
CA ILE A 303 -1.23 0.68 -10.16
C ILE A 303 -2.02 -0.64 -10.19
N PHE A 304 -1.45 -1.68 -10.79
CA PHE A 304 -2.12 -2.97 -10.94
C PHE A 304 -2.51 -3.57 -9.58
N MET A 305 -1.66 -3.44 -8.56
CA MET A 305 -1.98 -3.89 -7.21
C MET A 305 -3.22 -3.18 -6.65
N TYR A 306 -3.32 -1.85 -6.79
CA TYR A 306 -4.51 -1.12 -6.35
C TYR A 306 -5.78 -1.63 -7.06
N CYS A 307 -5.72 -1.77 -8.39
CA CYS A 307 -6.85 -2.28 -9.17
C CYS A 307 -7.24 -3.71 -8.77
N TRP A 308 -6.26 -4.59 -8.62
CA TRP A 308 -6.50 -6.00 -8.28
C TRP A 308 -7.19 -6.15 -6.93
N PHE A 309 -6.61 -5.56 -5.88
CA PHE A 309 -7.14 -5.69 -4.53
C PHE A 309 -8.44 -4.89 -4.33
N GLY A 310 -8.59 -3.75 -5.03
CA GLY A 310 -9.86 -3.02 -5.09
C GLY A 310 -10.98 -3.84 -5.73
N ASN A 311 -10.71 -4.49 -6.86
CA ASN A 311 -11.66 -5.40 -7.52
C ASN A 311 -12.00 -6.61 -6.64
N GLU A 312 -11.02 -7.20 -5.96
CA GLU A 312 -11.26 -8.29 -5.01
C GLU A 312 -12.24 -7.90 -3.89
N VAL A 313 -12.11 -6.69 -3.35
CA VAL A 313 -13.06 -6.15 -2.37
C VAL A 313 -14.46 -6.04 -2.97
N GLU A 314 -14.60 -5.46 -4.17
CA GLU A 314 -15.89 -5.29 -4.83
C GLU A 314 -16.58 -6.65 -5.09
N VAL A 315 -15.84 -7.61 -5.67
CA VAL A 315 -16.36 -8.94 -6.00
C VAL A 315 -16.84 -9.66 -4.74
N LYS A 316 -16.08 -9.59 -3.64
CA LYS A 316 -16.43 -10.28 -2.39
C LYS A 316 -17.57 -9.61 -1.64
N LEU A 317 -17.66 -8.28 -1.66
CA LEU A 317 -18.81 -7.53 -1.14
C LEU A 317 -20.10 -7.88 -1.90
N ARG A 318 -20.03 -7.98 -3.22
CA ARG A 318 -21.16 -8.37 -4.07
C ARG A 318 -21.64 -9.79 -3.75
N LYS A 319 -20.70 -10.74 -3.58
CA LYS A 319 -21.01 -12.12 -3.17
C LYS A 319 -21.69 -12.19 -1.80
N THR A 320 -21.26 -11.38 -0.84
CA THR A 320 -21.91 -11.31 0.49
C THR A 320 -23.34 -10.77 0.38
N PHE A 321 -23.57 -9.74 -0.43
CA PHE A 321 -24.91 -9.20 -0.68
C PHE A 321 -25.87 -10.24 -1.30
N PHE A 322 -25.42 -10.98 -2.33
CA PHE A 322 -26.21 -12.05 -2.91
C PHE A 322 -26.46 -13.22 -1.93
N GLY A 323 -25.48 -13.56 -1.09
CA GLY A 323 -25.63 -14.55 -0.02
C GLY A 323 -26.72 -14.16 0.97
N LEU A 324 -26.75 -12.90 1.41
CA LEU A 324 -27.83 -12.34 2.24
C LEU A 324 -29.20 -12.43 1.56
N GLY A 325 -29.27 -12.13 0.26
CA GLY A 325 -30.47 -12.26 -0.56
C GLY A 325 -31.01 -13.70 -0.59
N ARG A 326 -30.14 -14.70 -0.78
CA ARG A 326 -30.52 -16.12 -0.74
C ARG A 326 -31.03 -16.56 0.63
N VAL A 327 -30.35 -16.19 1.71
CA VAL A 327 -30.77 -16.53 3.08
C VAL A 327 -32.15 -15.95 3.39
N LYS A 328 -32.43 -14.72 2.94
CA LYS A 328 -33.75 -14.09 3.11
C LYS A 328 -34.83 -14.84 2.32
N PHE A 329 -34.50 -15.35 1.13
CA PHE A 329 -35.41 -16.10 0.28
C PHE A 329 -35.69 -17.52 0.80
N GLU A 330 -34.66 -18.29 1.17
CA GLU A 330 -34.79 -19.64 1.73
C GLU A 330 -35.60 -19.64 3.03
N LYS A 331 -35.35 -18.67 3.92
CA LYS A 331 -36.16 -18.55 5.15
C LYS A 331 -37.58 -18.07 4.90
N GLY A 332 -37.79 -17.18 3.95
CA GLY A 332 -39.15 -16.82 3.51
C GLY A 332 -39.91 -18.05 3.03
N PHE A 333 -39.22 -18.94 2.31
CA PHE A 333 -39.77 -20.20 1.83
C PHE A 333 -39.99 -21.22 2.96
N ASP A 334 -39.10 -21.31 3.95
CA ASP A 334 -39.27 -22.20 5.12
C ASP A 334 -40.40 -21.75 6.04
N VAL A 335 -40.58 -20.45 6.24
CA VAL A 335 -41.72 -19.92 7.00
C VAL A 335 -43.03 -20.21 6.26
N LEU A 336 -43.06 -20.03 4.93
CA LEU A 336 -44.22 -20.37 4.10
C LEU A 336 -44.50 -21.88 4.09
N SER A 337 -43.47 -22.72 4.00
CA SER A 337 -43.63 -24.18 3.97
C SER A 337 -44.10 -24.73 5.32
N THR A 338 -43.64 -24.14 6.44
CA THR A 338 -44.12 -24.47 7.79
C THR A 338 -45.58 -24.06 7.99
N PHE A 339 -45.99 -22.91 7.43
CA PHE A 339 -47.38 -22.44 7.46
C PHE A 339 -48.33 -23.32 6.63
N VAL A 340 -47.85 -23.88 5.52
CA VAL A 340 -48.60 -24.84 4.69
C VAL A 340 -48.70 -26.21 5.37
N ARG A 341 -47.68 -26.60 6.14
CA ARG A 341 -47.64 -27.90 6.84
C ARG A 341 -48.45 -27.93 8.13
N SER A 342 -48.71 -26.78 8.76
CA SER A 342 -49.57 -26.68 9.96
C SER A 342 -51.07 -26.55 9.66
N ARG A 343 -51.47 -26.55 8.37
CA ARG A 343 -52.87 -26.53 7.91
C ARG A 343 -53.33 -27.86 7.31
N LYS A 344 -52.51 -28.90 7.40
CA LYS A 344 -52.91 -30.31 7.22
C LYS A 344 -52.88 -30.97 8.59
#